data_AF-A0A7X2PP11-F1
#
_entry.id   AF-A0A7X2PP11-F1
#
_cell.length_a   1.000
_cell.length_b   1.000
_cell.length_c   1.000
_cell.angle_alpha   90.00
_cell.angle_beta   90.00
_cell.angle_gamma   90.00
#
_symmetry.space_group_name_H-M   'P 1'
#
loop_
_entity.id
_entity.type
_entity.pdbx_description
1 polymer ?
#
loop_
_entity_poly.entity_id
_entity_poly.type
_entity_poly.pdbx_seq_one_letter_code
_entity_poly.pdbx_strand_id
1 'polypeptide(L)'
;MSDFPYTLPHASAAPHSENMELAAANRRLTTAILGMTLLTGLVACLSYLAGRTVTQIRTEIPPGPVVVNPLHKLSPFIAPAQVPAVGNQVPAAGTLYMQVGLIDPALDRSMQDRLIALGYSVNLSPMENSPIFRVLIGPIHSAAQQQELKSKLSADGFQHFPRRF
;
A
#
# COMPACT_ATOMS: atom_id res chain seq x y z
N MET A 1 57.87 30.40 -74.43
CA MET A 1 57.74 30.85 -73.03
C MET A 1 56.26 31.01 -72.80
N SER A 2 55.67 30.05 -72.08
CA SER A 2 54.23 29.93 -71.90
C SER A 2 53.98 29.88 -70.40
N ASP A 3 53.53 31.01 -69.84
CA ASP A 3 53.13 31.13 -68.45
C ASP A 3 51.79 30.42 -68.24
N PHE A 4 51.82 29.35 -67.45
CA PHE A 4 50.62 28.66 -66.95
C PHE A 4 50.19 29.32 -65.64
N PRO A 5 48.99 29.94 -65.56
CA PRO A 5 48.47 30.41 -64.28
C PRO A 5 47.98 29.22 -63.47
N TYR A 6 48.67 28.89 -62.38
CA TYR A 6 48.15 27.98 -61.37
C TYR A 6 46.99 28.67 -60.65
N THR A 7 45.78 28.19 -60.90
CA THR A 7 44.61 28.51 -60.07
C THR A 7 44.77 27.82 -58.72
N LEU A 8 44.91 28.63 -57.68
CA LEU A 8 45.00 28.21 -56.28
C LEU A 8 43.68 27.54 -55.88
N PRO A 9 43.69 26.32 -55.33
CA PRO A 9 42.45 25.67 -54.89
C PRO A 9 41.86 26.48 -53.74
N HIS A 10 40.62 26.92 -53.94
CA HIS A 10 39.81 27.58 -52.93
C HIS A 10 39.63 26.59 -51.77
N ALA A 11 40.22 26.88 -50.61
CA ALA A 11 40.00 26.11 -49.40
C ALA A 11 38.52 26.27 -49.00
N SER A 12 37.71 25.28 -49.37
CA SER A 12 36.33 25.16 -48.94
C SER A 12 36.31 25.09 -47.42
N ALA A 13 35.82 26.15 -46.78
CA ALA A 13 35.60 26.18 -45.34
C ALA A 13 34.76 24.95 -44.92
N ALA A 14 35.19 24.31 -43.84
CA ALA A 14 34.81 22.97 -43.45
C ALA A 14 33.31 22.82 -43.11
N PRO A 15 32.57 21.88 -43.72
CA PRO A 15 31.18 21.55 -43.36
C PRO A 15 31.06 20.74 -42.04
N HIS A 16 32.10 20.68 -41.21
CA HIS A 16 32.17 19.73 -40.10
C HIS A 16 31.62 20.28 -38.77
N SER A 17 31.69 21.59 -38.55
CA SER A 17 31.25 22.22 -37.30
C SER A 17 29.73 22.29 -37.15
N GLU A 18 29.00 22.59 -38.23
CA GLU A 18 27.52 22.69 -38.22
C GLU A 18 26.86 21.35 -37.88
N ASN A 19 27.43 20.25 -38.36
CA ASN A 19 26.92 18.90 -38.08
C ASN A 19 27.13 18.47 -36.62
N MET A 20 28.19 18.93 -35.95
CA MET A 20 28.41 18.66 -34.53
C MET A 20 27.47 19.46 -33.64
N GLU A 21 27.16 20.71 -34.01
CA GLU A 21 26.22 21.55 -33.28
C GLU A 21 24.78 20.99 -33.35
N LEU A 22 24.36 20.53 -34.54
CA LEU A 22 23.07 19.88 -34.74
C LEU A 22 22.95 18.58 -33.92
N ALA A 23 24.03 17.78 -33.86
CA ALA A 23 24.07 16.54 -33.08
C ALA A 23 23.99 16.82 -31.57
N ALA A 24 24.64 17.87 -31.08
CA ALA A 24 24.57 18.29 -29.68
C ALA A 24 23.17 18.82 -29.32
N ALA A 25 22.54 19.59 -30.22
CA ALA A 25 21.18 20.08 -30.04
C ALA A 25 20.14 18.94 -29.97
N ASN A 26 20.24 17.96 -30.87
CA ASN A 26 19.36 16.79 -30.86
C ASN A 26 19.48 15.96 -29.59
N ARG A 27 20.70 15.74 -29.08
CA ARG A 27 20.90 15.02 -27.80
C ARG A 27 20.22 15.74 -26.64
N ARG A 28 20.37 17.08 -26.55
CA ARG A 28 19.72 17.88 -25.51
C ARG A 28 18.21 17.80 -25.59
N LEU A 29 17.66 17.88 -26.81
CA LEU A 29 16.22 17.77 -27.06
C LEU A 29 15.70 16.38 -26.68
N THR A 30 16.39 15.29 -27.06
CA THR A 30 16.00 13.93 -26.67
C THR A 30 16.03 13.76 -25.16
N THR A 31 17.07 14.24 -24.47
CA THR A 31 17.14 14.15 -22.99
C THR A 31 16.04 14.97 -22.32
N ALA A 32 15.69 16.12 -22.87
CA ALA A 32 14.61 16.97 -22.35
C ALA A 32 13.24 16.29 -22.51
N ILE A 33 12.96 15.71 -23.68
CA ILE A 33 11.72 14.97 -23.93
C ILE A 33 11.63 13.77 -22.98
N LEU A 34 12.69 12.97 -22.89
CA LEU A 34 12.71 11.78 -22.05
C LEU A 34 12.53 12.13 -20.57
N GLY A 35 13.18 13.20 -20.10
CA GLY A 35 12.99 13.73 -18.74
C GLY A 35 11.55 14.19 -18.48
N MET A 36 10.95 14.93 -19.43
CA MET A 36 9.56 15.37 -19.32
C MET A 36 8.59 14.17 -19.31
N THR A 37 8.78 13.18 -20.19
CA THR A 37 7.92 11.98 -20.23
C THR A 37 8.03 11.18 -18.93
N LEU A 38 9.23 11.01 -18.37
CA LEU A 38 9.42 10.35 -17.08
C LEU A 38 8.72 11.11 -15.95
N LEU A 39 8.85 12.44 -15.93
CA LEU A 39 8.20 13.28 -14.92
C LEU A 39 6.66 13.18 -15.02
N THR A 40 6.10 13.28 -16.23
CA THR A 40 4.66 13.13 -16.45
C THR A 40 4.17 11.73 -16.05
N GLY A 41 4.91 10.68 -16.39
CA GLY A 41 4.59 9.31 -16.00
C GLY A 41 4.58 9.12 -14.48
N LEU A 42 5.55 9.72 -13.78
CA LEU A 42 5.63 9.68 -12.31
C LEU A 42 4.45 10.41 -11.67
N VAL A 43 4.12 11.62 -12.15
CA VAL A 43 2.95 12.38 -11.67
C VAL A 43 1.67 11.58 -11.89
N ALA A 44 1.46 11.01 -13.08
CA ALA A 44 0.28 10.19 -13.38
C ALA A 44 0.19 8.96 -12.46
N CYS A 45 1.31 8.31 -12.16
CA CYS A 45 1.37 7.14 -11.28
C CYS A 45 1.01 7.51 -9.83
N LEU A 46 1.54 8.63 -9.32
CA LEU A 46 1.17 9.14 -7.99
C LEU A 46 -0.29 9.57 -7.91
N SER A 47 -0.80 10.27 -8.94
CA SER A 47 -2.21 10.65 -9.02
C SER A 47 -3.13 9.44 -9.06
N TYR A 48 -2.74 8.37 -9.76
CA TYR A 48 -3.50 7.11 -9.80
C TYR A 48 -3.52 6.41 -8.43
N LEU A 49 -2.37 6.32 -7.74
CA LEU A 49 -2.32 5.79 -6.37
C LEU A 49 -3.20 6.63 -5.42
N ALA A 50 -3.12 7.95 -5.50
CA ALA A 50 -3.94 8.85 -4.70
C ALA A 50 -5.44 8.76 -5.02
N GLY A 51 -5.81 8.55 -6.29
CA GLY A 51 -7.21 8.35 -6.69
C GLY A 51 -7.79 7.02 -6.17
N ARG A 52 -6.96 5.97 -6.11
CA ARG A 52 -7.38 4.66 -5.61
C ARG A 52 -7.63 4.65 -4.10
N THR A 53 -6.89 5.45 -3.32
CA THR A 53 -7.12 5.56 -1.87
C THR A 53 -8.41 6.32 -1.52
N VAL A 54 -8.87 7.25 -2.39
CA VAL A 54 -10.11 8.01 -2.17
C VAL A 54 -11.36 7.27 -2.65
N THR A 55 -11.27 6.53 -3.75
CA THR A 55 -12.42 5.79 -4.33
C THR A 55 -12.84 4.56 -3.52
N GLN A 56 -11.93 4.00 -2.70
CA GLN A 56 -12.27 2.89 -1.79
C GLN A 56 -13.18 3.32 -0.62
N ILE A 57 -13.37 4.63 -0.39
CA ILE A 57 -14.17 5.16 0.73
C ILE A 57 -15.59 5.52 0.29
N ARG A 58 -15.88 5.64 -1.02
CA ARG A 58 -17.15 6.20 -1.53
C ARG A 58 -18.08 5.22 -2.24
N THR A 59 -17.68 3.97 -2.43
CA THR A 59 -18.56 2.97 -3.06
C THR A 59 -19.10 2.08 -1.95
N GLU A 60 -20.41 2.19 -1.67
CA GLU A 60 -21.31 1.31 -0.88
C GLU A 60 -22.20 2.11 0.10
N ILE A 61 -23.08 2.96 -0.45
CA ILE A 61 -24.36 3.29 0.20
C ILE A 61 -25.47 3.18 -0.84
N PRO A 62 -26.11 2.00 -0.98
CA PRO A 62 -27.50 1.91 -1.37
C PRO A 62 -28.40 1.93 -0.11
N PRO A 63 -29.44 2.78 -0.05
CA PRO A 63 -30.37 2.78 1.08
C PRO A 63 -31.40 1.64 0.88
N GLY A 64 -31.44 0.70 1.82
CA GLY A 64 -32.41 -0.41 1.81
C GLY A 64 -32.38 -1.20 3.11
N PRO A 65 -33.50 -1.84 3.51
CA PRO A 65 -34.20 -1.51 4.75
C PRO A 65 -33.85 -2.42 5.93
N VAL A 66 -34.13 -1.88 7.13
CA VAL A 66 -34.06 -2.52 8.45
C VAL A 66 -34.76 -3.88 8.44
N VAL A 67 -34.00 -4.95 8.66
CA VAL A 67 -34.55 -6.28 9.02
C VAL A 67 -34.12 -6.62 10.44
N VAL A 68 -35.15 -6.84 11.25
CA VAL A 68 -35.14 -6.97 12.70
C VAL A 68 -34.63 -8.35 13.12
N ASN A 69 -33.86 -8.37 14.20
CA ASN A 69 -33.37 -9.52 14.97
C ASN A 69 -34.52 -10.50 15.34
N PRO A 70 -34.24 -11.81 15.55
CA PRO A 70 -34.34 -12.29 16.93
C PRO A 70 -33.38 -13.45 17.31
N LEU A 71 -32.63 -13.22 18.39
CA LEU A 71 -32.57 -14.00 19.63
C LEU A 71 -32.75 -15.55 19.55
N HIS A 72 -31.67 -16.31 19.79
CA HIS A 72 -31.63 -17.68 20.34
C HIS A 72 -30.16 -18.01 20.67
N LYS A 73 -29.72 -18.76 21.70
CA LYS A 73 -30.28 -19.41 22.90
C LYS A 73 -29.05 -19.89 23.68
N LEU A 74 -28.95 -19.61 24.99
CA LEU A 74 -27.88 -20.11 25.88
C LEU A 74 -28.05 -21.61 26.17
N SER A 75 -26.96 -22.38 26.16
CA SER A 75 -26.73 -23.54 27.08
C SER A 75 -25.29 -24.10 26.98
N PRO A 76 -24.79 -24.77 28.04
CA PRO A 76 -23.40 -24.68 28.48
C PRO A 76 -22.57 -25.98 28.36
N PHE A 77 -21.26 -25.82 28.60
CA PHE A 77 -20.30 -26.82 29.12
C PHE A 77 -19.71 -27.84 28.12
N ILE A 78 -18.40 -27.73 27.86
CA ILE A 78 -17.30 -28.65 28.27
C ILE A 78 -16.00 -28.14 27.60
N ALA A 79 -14.99 -27.79 28.41
CA ALA A 79 -13.58 -27.76 28.03
C ALA A 79 -12.92 -29.01 28.66
N PRO A 80 -11.86 -29.64 28.10
CA PRO A 80 -10.61 -28.95 27.74
C PRO A 80 -9.84 -29.52 26.52
N ALA A 81 -9.07 -28.68 25.83
CA ALA A 81 -7.72 -28.96 25.31
C ALA A 81 -7.29 -27.83 24.36
N GLN A 82 -6.12 -27.25 24.65
CA GLN A 82 -5.51 -26.16 23.93
C GLN A 82 -5.17 -26.57 22.49
N VAL A 83 -5.85 -25.96 21.54
CA VAL A 83 -5.42 -25.86 20.14
C VAL A 83 -5.29 -24.35 19.89
N PRO A 84 -4.17 -23.82 19.36
CA PRO A 84 -4.10 -22.41 19.00
C PRO A 84 -5.16 -22.17 17.93
N ALA A 85 -6.27 -21.57 18.35
CA ALA A 85 -7.45 -21.38 17.53
C ALA A 85 -7.15 -20.33 16.47
N VAL A 86 -6.73 -20.79 15.30
CA VAL A 86 -6.95 -20.08 14.03
C VAL A 86 -8.45 -20.14 13.77
N GLY A 87 -9.21 -19.32 14.50
CA GLY A 87 -10.66 -19.27 14.42
C GLY A 87 -11.09 -17.82 14.27
N ASN A 88 -12.02 -17.58 13.35
CA ASN A 88 -12.81 -16.35 13.22
C ASN A 88 -13.57 -16.05 14.53
N GLN A 89 -12.85 -15.73 15.60
CA GLN A 89 -13.44 -15.33 16.86
C GLN A 89 -13.90 -13.90 16.70
N VAL A 90 -15.23 -13.76 16.59
CA VAL A 90 -15.90 -12.48 16.70
C VAL A 90 -15.41 -11.82 17.99
N PRO A 91 -14.83 -10.60 17.92
CA PRO A 91 -14.29 -9.94 19.10
C PRO A 91 -15.36 -9.80 20.17
N ALA A 92 -15.04 -10.20 21.40
CA ALA A 92 -15.97 -10.12 22.53
C ALA A 92 -16.38 -8.66 22.79
N ALA A 93 -17.69 -8.40 22.79
CA ALA A 93 -18.27 -7.08 23.05
C ALA A 93 -17.82 -6.53 24.41
N GLY A 94 -17.55 -5.24 24.48
CA GLY A 94 -16.97 -4.51 25.61
C GLY A 94 -15.46 -4.59 25.74
N THR A 95 -14.76 -5.38 24.91
CA THR A 95 -13.32 -5.65 25.08
C THR A 95 -12.46 -4.76 24.17
N LEU A 96 -11.33 -4.29 24.70
CA LEU A 96 -10.38 -3.47 23.95
C LEU A 96 -9.43 -4.37 23.15
N TYR A 97 -9.27 -4.05 21.88
CA TYR A 97 -8.31 -4.67 20.97
C TYR A 97 -7.44 -3.60 20.31
N MET A 98 -6.29 -4.01 19.80
CA MET A 98 -5.42 -3.17 18.98
C MET A 98 -5.58 -3.58 17.51
N GLN A 99 -6.17 -2.73 16.68
CA GLN A 99 -6.26 -2.95 15.25
C GLN A 99 -4.93 -2.57 14.59
N VAL A 100 -4.34 -3.49 13.83
CA VAL A 100 -3.04 -3.31 13.18
C VAL A 100 -3.17 -3.11 11.67
N GLY A 101 -4.27 -3.59 11.09
CA GLY A 101 -4.51 -3.43 9.66
C GLY A 101 -5.83 -3.99 9.18
N LEU A 102 -5.98 -3.94 7.88
CA LEU A 102 -7.07 -4.51 7.11
C LEU A 102 -6.44 -5.46 6.08
N ILE A 103 -6.93 -6.70 6.00
CA ILE A 103 -6.43 -7.70 5.06
C ILE A 103 -7.59 -8.39 4.38
N ASP A 104 -7.40 -8.82 3.14
CA ASP A 104 -8.26 -9.80 2.50
C ASP A 104 -7.59 -11.17 2.64
N PRO A 105 -8.07 -12.08 3.51
CA PRO A 105 -7.42 -13.36 3.77
C PRO A 105 -7.46 -14.32 2.57
N ALA A 106 -8.22 -14.01 1.52
CA ALA A 106 -8.20 -14.74 0.25
C ALA A 106 -7.04 -14.28 -0.65
N LEU A 107 -6.56 -13.04 -0.50
CA LEU A 107 -5.52 -12.46 -1.34
C LEU A 107 -4.16 -12.37 -0.63
N ASP A 108 -4.15 -12.08 0.67
CA ASP A 108 -2.91 -11.87 1.42
C ASP A 108 -3.04 -12.25 2.91
N ARG A 109 -2.19 -13.18 3.35
CA ARG A 109 -2.07 -13.62 4.75
C ARG A 109 -0.74 -13.26 5.38
N SER A 110 0.16 -12.61 4.63
CA SER A 110 1.53 -12.32 5.07
C SER A 110 1.60 -11.50 6.36
N MET A 111 0.68 -10.55 6.54
CA MET A 111 0.59 -9.73 7.74
C MET A 111 0.19 -10.56 8.97
N GLN A 112 -0.78 -11.45 8.81
CA GLN A 112 -1.22 -12.35 9.88
C GLN A 112 -0.08 -13.30 10.26
N ASP A 113 0.55 -13.93 9.27
CA ASP A 113 1.65 -14.88 9.50
C ASP A 113 2.84 -14.20 10.17
N ARG A 114 3.18 -12.97 9.77
CA ARG A 114 4.26 -12.19 10.41
C ARG A 114 3.94 -11.86 11.86
N LEU A 115 2.70 -11.46 12.16
CA LEU A 115 2.29 -11.16 13.54
C LEU A 115 2.28 -12.42 14.42
N ILE A 116 1.84 -13.56 13.88
CA ILE A 116 1.89 -14.85 14.58
C ILE A 116 3.35 -15.27 14.81
N ALA A 117 4.22 -15.10 13.81
CA ALA A 117 5.65 -15.42 13.92
C ALA A 117 6.37 -14.56 14.99
N LEU A 118 5.90 -13.33 15.21
CA LEU A 118 6.38 -12.45 16.27
C LEU A 118 5.74 -12.76 17.65
N GLY A 119 4.85 -13.75 17.72
CA GLY A 119 4.21 -14.21 18.95
C GLY A 119 2.98 -13.40 19.38
N TYR A 120 2.38 -12.63 18.49
CA TYR A 120 1.15 -11.89 18.79
C TYR A 120 -0.10 -12.78 18.67
N SER A 121 -1.04 -12.59 19.60
CA SER A 121 -2.38 -13.18 19.50
C SER A 121 -3.22 -12.39 18.50
N VAL A 122 -3.32 -12.88 17.26
CA VAL A 122 -4.06 -12.25 16.18
C VAL A 122 -5.50 -12.78 16.12
N ASN A 123 -6.46 -11.87 16.09
CA ASN A 123 -7.87 -12.14 15.84
C ASN A 123 -8.31 -11.44 14.55
N LEU A 124 -9.02 -12.16 13.69
CA LEU A 124 -9.60 -11.61 12.48
C LEU A 124 -11.08 -11.33 12.70
N SER A 125 -11.46 -10.07 12.60
CA SER A 125 -12.88 -9.67 12.62
C SER A 125 -13.31 -9.31 11.21
N PRO A 126 -14.32 -10.00 10.63
CA PRO A 126 -14.89 -9.58 9.36
C PRO A 126 -15.43 -8.16 9.48
N MET A 127 -15.30 -7.39 8.42
CA MET A 127 -15.98 -6.10 8.30
C MET A 127 -17.35 -6.32 7.68
N GLU A 128 -18.34 -5.58 8.16
CA GLU A 128 -19.70 -5.66 7.63
C GLU A 128 -19.71 -5.37 6.13
N ASN A 129 -20.30 -6.28 5.35
CA ASN A 129 -20.43 -6.20 3.89
C ASN A 129 -19.11 -6.07 3.11
N SER A 130 -18.00 -6.58 3.64
CA SER A 130 -16.71 -6.54 2.94
C SER A 130 -15.96 -7.86 3.07
N PRO A 131 -15.25 -8.33 2.00
CA PRO A 131 -14.34 -9.47 2.10
C PRO A 131 -13.09 -9.15 2.94
N ILE A 132 -12.94 -7.90 3.39
CA ILE A 132 -11.81 -7.42 4.16
C ILE A 132 -12.03 -7.71 5.65
N PHE A 133 -11.01 -8.27 6.29
CA PHE A 133 -10.93 -8.56 7.71
C PHE A 133 -10.04 -7.54 8.41
N ARG A 134 -10.47 -7.12 9.60
CA ARG A 134 -9.67 -6.34 10.53
C ARG A 134 -8.74 -7.26 11.28
N VAL A 135 -7.46 -6.95 11.25
CA VAL A 135 -6.44 -7.65 12.04
C VAL A 135 -6.38 -6.99 13.42
N LEU A 136 -6.80 -7.73 14.44
CA LEU A 136 -6.89 -7.28 15.82
C LEU A 136 -5.89 -8.05 16.68
N ILE A 137 -5.30 -7.39 17.68
CA ILE A 137 -4.42 -7.99 18.68
C ILE A 137 -5.00 -7.72 20.06
N GLY A 138 -5.16 -8.77 20.86
CA GLY A 138 -5.80 -8.72 22.15
C GLY A 138 -6.52 -10.03 22.47
N PRO A 139 -7.30 -10.09 23.56
CA PRO A 139 -7.90 -8.97 24.31
C PRO A 139 -6.93 -8.19 25.22
N ILE A 140 -7.21 -6.90 25.42
CA ILE A 140 -6.44 -6.00 26.31
C ILE A 140 -7.27 -5.71 27.56
N HIS A 141 -6.75 -6.08 28.73
CA HIS A 141 -7.45 -5.96 30.01
C HIS A 141 -6.96 -4.79 30.87
N SER A 142 -5.77 -4.25 30.59
CA SER A 142 -5.18 -3.17 31.38
C SER A 142 -4.49 -2.11 30.50
N ALA A 143 -4.41 -0.89 31.02
CA ALA A 143 -3.70 0.21 30.35
C ALA A 143 -2.18 -0.05 30.26
N ALA A 144 -1.59 -0.76 31.22
CA ALA A 144 -0.19 -1.16 31.18
C ALA A 144 0.08 -2.12 30.02
N GLN A 145 -0.77 -3.14 29.85
CA GLN A 145 -0.71 -4.09 28.74
C GLN A 145 -0.92 -3.38 27.39
N GLN A 146 -1.83 -2.40 27.34
CA GLN A 146 -2.02 -1.59 26.15
C GLN A 146 -0.74 -0.84 25.76
N GLN A 147 -0.09 -0.17 26.71
CA GLN A 147 1.10 0.62 26.45
C GLN A 147 2.28 -0.28 26.03
N GLU A 148 2.45 -1.42 26.67
CA GLU A 148 3.46 -2.40 26.29
C GLU A 148 3.25 -2.89 24.86
N LEU A 149 2.01 -3.26 24.51
CA LEU A 149 1.67 -3.73 23.18
C LEU A 149 1.87 -2.65 22.11
N LYS A 150 1.52 -1.39 22.42
CA LYS A 150 1.80 -0.24 21.55
C LYS A 150 3.29 -0.08 21.28
N SER A 151 4.11 -0.14 22.32
CA SER A 151 5.57 -0.01 22.20
C SER A 151 6.16 -1.14 21.36
N LYS A 152 5.73 -2.39 21.61
CA LYS A 152 6.17 -3.56 20.84
C LYS A 152 5.77 -3.48 19.36
N LEU A 153 4.50 -3.19 19.08
CA LEU A 153 4.03 -3.04 17.70
C LEU A 153 4.74 -1.91 16.95
N SER A 154 5.01 -0.79 17.63
CA SER A 154 5.75 0.33 17.05
C SER A 154 7.20 -0.04 16.77
N ALA A 155 7.85 -0.79 17.68
CA ALA A 155 9.22 -1.27 17.50
C ALA A 155 9.33 -2.25 16.31
N ASP A 156 8.30 -3.06 16.09
CA ASP A 156 8.21 -3.99 14.96
C ASP A 156 7.77 -3.33 13.63
N GLY A 157 7.51 -2.02 13.67
CA GLY A 157 7.15 -1.19 12.51
C GLY A 157 5.69 -1.24 12.10
N PHE A 158 4.79 -1.69 12.98
CA PHE A 158 3.36 -1.76 12.71
C PHE A 158 2.61 -0.52 13.17
N GLN A 159 1.70 -0.04 12.32
CA GLN A 159 0.71 0.96 12.73
C GLN A 159 -0.36 0.30 13.59
N HIS A 160 -0.85 1.01 14.60
CA HIS A 160 -1.77 0.43 15.56
C HIS A 160 -2.84 1.43 16.00
N PHE A 161 -4.07 0.95 16.16
CA PHE A 161 -5.22 1.75 16.53
C PHE A 161 -6.04 1.03 17.60
N PRO A 162 -6.21 1.60 18.80
CA PRO A 162 -7.04 1.00 19.83
C PRO A 162 -8.52 1.03 19.41
N ARG A 163 -9.20 -0.10 19.50
CA ARG A 163 -10.63 -0.21 19.16
C ARG A 163 -11.36 -1.06 20.19
N ARG A 164 -12.50 -0.56 20.65
CA ARG A 164 -13.45 -1.31 21.46
C ARG A 164 -14.53 -1.88 20.54
N PHE A 165 -14.86 -3.13 20.77
CA PHE A 165 -16.00 -3.81 20.13
C PHE A 165 -17.12 -3.99 21.14
#